data_AF-A0A0N4VUB5-F1
#
_entry.id   AF-A0A0N4VUB5-F1
#
_cell.length_a   1.000
_cell.length_b   1.000
_cell.length_c   1.000
_cell.angle_alpha   90.00
_cell.angle_beta   90.00
_cell.angle_gamma   90.00
#
_symmetry.space_group_name_H-M   'P 1'
#
loop_
_entity.id
_entity.type
_entity.pdbx_description
1 polymer ?
#
loop_
_entity_poly.entity_id
_entity_poly.type
_entity_poly.pdbx_seq_one_letter_code
_entity_poly.pdbx_strand_id
1 'polypeptide(L)'
;MFVMFTVRLDCSVQRKKSLIKKNNGDMAIYVPTCSPTDSVNYLAVQCLEVPRYCWCVHPATGEPIPGTSMLEAKPQCAEEEPKPKTKQNRCSEKRRVRFLRRLLSSIKTEMIMAGTPTSILDFG
;
A
#
# COMPACT_ATOMS: atom_id res chain seq x y z
N MET A 1 24.74 -14.38 -13.88
CA MET A 1 24.21 -14.84 -12.58
C MET A 1 23.40 -13.69 -11.99
N PHE A 2 22.10 -13.61 -12.31
CA PHE A 2 21.22 -12.59 -11.73
C PHE A 2 20.91 -13.05 -10.30
N VAL A 3 21.62 -12.49 -9.32
CA VAL A 3 21.15 -12.57 -7.96
C VAL A 3 19.88 -11.72 -7.89
N MET A 4 18.73 -12.38 -8.04
CA MET A 4 17.44 -11.88 -7.60
C MET A 4 17.44 -11.89 -6.06
N PHE A 5 18.39 -11.17 -5.44
CA PHE A 5 18.20 -10.67 -4.10
C PHE A 5 17.01 -9.73 -4.23
N THR A 6 15.82 -10.21 -3.90
CA THR A 6 14.72 -9.36 -3.51
C THR A 6 15.33 -8.33 -2.56
N VAL A 7 15.46 -7.07 -3.00
CA VAL A 7 16.03 -6.00 -2.18
C VAL A 7 15.09 -5.86 -0.99
N ARG A 8 15.45 -6.53 0.09
CA ARG A 8 14.71 -6.48 1.34
C ARG A 8 14.96 -5.09 1.91
N LEU A 9 13.90 -4.31 2.03
CA LEU A 9 14.00 -2.99 2.65
C LEU A 9 13.84 -3.14 4.16
N ASP A 10 14.96 -3.05 4.86
CA ASP A 10 15.01 -3.14 6.32
C ASP A 10 14.13 -2.08 6.98
N CYS A 11 13.47 -2.45 8.08
CA CYS A 11 12.58 -1.54 8.77
C CYS A 11 13.29 -0.26 9.22
N SER A 12 14.51 -0.36 9.76
CA SER A 12 15.30 0.80 10.19
C SER A 12 15.56 1.80 9.06
N VAL A 13 15.90 1.30 7.87
CA VAL A 13 16.14 2.11 6.67
C VAL A 13 14.86 2.78 6.20
N GLN A 14 13.76 2.03 6.10
CA GLN A 14 12.46 2.58 5.72
C GLN A 14 11.98 3.64 6.73
N ARG A 15 12.14 3.37 8.03
CA ARG A 15 11.76 4.28 9.11
C ARG A 15 12.50 5.61 9.00
N LYS A 16 13.82 5.59 8.81
CA LYS A 16 14.63 6.80 8.62
C LYS A 16 14.15 7.61 7.42
N LYS A 17 13.86 6.93 6.30
CA LYS A 17 13.33 7.57 5.09
C LYS A 17 11.95 8.22 5.32
N SER A 18 11.05 7.53 6.02
CA SER A 18 9.73 8.08 6.38
C SER A 18 9.84 9.27 7.33
N LEU A 19 10.74 9.22 8.32
CA LEU A 19 10.98 10.33 9.26
C LEU A 19 11.45 11.60 8.57
N ILE A 20 12.39 11.49 7.63
CA ILE A 20 12.85 12.64 6.83
C ILE A 20 11.67 13.29 6.09
N LYS A 21 10.77 12.48 5.52
CA LYS A 21 9.58 13.02 4.84
C LYS A 21 8.58 13.63 5.80
N LYS A 22 8.34 13.03 6.98
CA LYS A 22 7.43 13.56 7.99
C LYS A 22 7.88 14.95 8.49
N ASN A 23 9.18 15.15 8.66
CA ASN A 23 9.76 16.45 9.04
C ASN A 23 9.55 17.54 7.97
N ASN A 24 9.33 17.17 6.71
CA ASN A 24 9.06 18.11 5.62
C ASN A 24 7.59 18.57 5.57
N GLY A 25 6.79 18.29 6.61
CA GLY A 25 5.43 18.83 6.79
C GLY A 25 4.29 17.86 6.46
N ASP A 26 4.60 16.62 6.08
CA ASP A 26 3.60 15.65 5.66
C ASP A 26 3.14 14.79 6.86
N MET A 27 2.16 15.30 7.60
CA MET A 27 1.66 14.73 8.87
C MET A 27 1.02 13.35 8.71
N ALA A 28 0.55 13.02 7.51
CA ALA A 28 -0.13 11.76 7.19
C ALA A 28 0.83 10.64 6.73
N ILE A 29 2.16 10.86 6.80
CA ILE A 29 3.13 9.85 6.41
C ILE A 29 3.21 8.73 7.42
N TYR A 30 3.09 7.50 6.91
CA TYR A 30 3.35 6.28 7.65
C TYR A 30 4.84 6.14 8.01
N VAL A 31 5.11 6.00 9.31
CA VAL A 31 6.42 5.69 9.86
C VAL A 31 6.36 4.27 10.44
N PRO A 32 7.09 3.28 9.88
CA PRO A 32 7.04 1.92 10.37
C PRO A 32 7.65 1.79 11.78
N THR A 33 7.07 0.90 12.56
CA THR A 33 7.57 0.47 13.87
C THR A 33 8.40 -0.80 13.69
N CYS A 34 9.66 -0.76 14.11
CA CYS A 34 10.55 -1.91 13.97
C CYS A 34 10.48 -2.81 15.21
N SER A 35 10.84 -4.09 15.04
CA SER A 35 10.91 -5.02 16.16
C SER A 35 11.94 -4.53 17.20
N PRO A 36 11.64 -4.65 18.51
CA PRO A 36 12.58 -4.27 19.56
C PRO A 36 13.79 -5.21 19.64
N THR A 37 13.66 -6.46 19.17
CA THR A 37 14.75 -7.44 19.15
C THR A 37 15.65 -7.30 17.93
N ASP A 38 15.08 -6.91 16.79
CA ASP A 38 15.80 -6.79 15.53
C ASP A 38 15.25 -5.63 14.68
N SER A 39 16.07 -4.59 14.53
CA SER A 39 15.73 -3.39 13.77
C SER A 39 15.56 -3.62 12.25
N VAL A 40 15.98 -4.78 11.74
CA VAL A 40 15.77 -5.21 10.36
C VAL A 40 14.32 -5.60 10.12
N ASN A 41 13.67 -6.19 11.12
CA ASN A 41 12.31 -6.68 11.04
C ASN A 41 11.27 -5.63 11.45
N TYR A 42 10.08 -5.72 10.86
CA TYR A 42 8.91 -4.94 11.21
C TYR A 42 8.20 -5.57 12.41
N LEU A 43 7.64 -4.73 13.28
CA LEU A 43 6.70 -5.19 14.28
C LEU A 43 5.45 -5.76 13.57
N ALA A 44 4.94 -6.89 14.04
CA ALA A 44 3.80 -7.58 13.40
C ALA A 44 2.57 -6.68 13.29
N VAL A 45 2.33 -5.80 14.27
CA VAL A 45 1.30 -4.76 14.22
C VAL A 45 1.95 -3.44 13.81
N GLN A 46 1.42 -2.81 12.76
CA GLN A 46 1.77 -1.45 12.34
C GLN A 46 0.57 -0.53 12.51
N CYS A 47 0.83 0.74 12.85
CA CYS A 47 -0.22 1.72 13.08
C CYS A 47 0.11 3.08 12.44
N LEU A 48 -0.91 3.73 11.89
CA LEU A 48 -0.94 5.14 11.54
C LEU A 48 -1.52 5.96 12.70
N GLU A 49 -0.96 7.14 12.93
CA GLU A 49 -1.38 8.01 14.04
C GLU A 49 -2.68 8.77 13.71
N VAL A 50 -2.85 9.24 12.47
CA VAL A 50 -3.99 10.07 12.05
C VAL A 50 -4.42 9.70 10.62
N PRO A 51 -5.63 9.14 10.43
CA PRO A 51 -6.50 8.57 11.47
C PRO A 51 -5.83 7.37 12.17
N ARG A 52 -6.24 7.08 13.42
CA ARG A 52 -5.76 5.93 14.20
C ARG A 52 -6.17 4.64 13.50
N TYR A 53 -5.28 4.05 12.71
CA TYR A 53 -5.54 2.85 11.92
C TYR A 53 -4.40 1.86 12.08
N CYS A 54 -4.68 0.60 12.39
CA CYS A 54 -3.67 -0.43 12.58
C CYS A 54 -3.91 -1.66 11.69
N TRP A 55 -2.86 -2.38 11.32
CA TRP A 55 -2.93 -3.58 10.48
C TRP A 55 -1.78 -4.55 10.82
N CYS A 56 -1.94 -5.81 10.43
CA CYS A 56 -0.85 -6.78 10.52
C CYS A 56 0.07 -6.69 9.30
N VAL A 57 1.36 -6.93 9.49
CA VAL A 57 2.36 -7.03 8.41
C VAL A 57 3.19 -8.31 8.55
N HIS A 58 3.81 -8.73 7.44
CA HIS A 58 4.89 -9.72 7.49
C HIS A 58 6.14 -9.12 8.14
N PRO A 59 6.69 -9.70 9.23
CA PRO A 59 7.85 -9.13 9.93
C PRO A 59 9.07 -8.95 9.04
N ALA A 60 9.26 -9.83 8.05
CA ALA A 60 10.43 -9.79 7.19
C ALA A 60 10.36 -8.72 6.08
N THR A 61 9.18 -8.49 5.50
CA THR A 61 9.01 -7.64 4.31
C THR A 61 8.28 -6.33 4.61
N GLY A 62 7.55 -6.25 5.72
CA GLY A 62 6.67 -5.13 6.04
C GLY A 62 5.38 -5.09 5.21
N GLU A 63 5.11 -6.14 4.40
CA GLU A 63 3.90 -6.19 3.57
C GLU A 63 2.64 -6.36 4.42
N PRO A 64 1.59 -5.54 4.19
CA PRO A 64 0.35 -5.62 4.95
C PRO A 64 -0.46 -6.87 4.61
N ILE A 65 -1.00 -7.52 5.64
CA ILE A 65 -1.86 -8.71 5.50
C ILE A 65 -3.31 -8.25 5.23
N PRO A 66 -3.90 -8.57 4.06
CA PRO A 66 -5.25 -8.13 3.73
C PRO A 66 -6.30 -8.62 4.73
N GLY A 67 -7.23 -7.75 5.11
CA GLY A 67 -8.34 -8.11 6.01
C GLY A 67 -8.02 -8.04 7.51
N THR A 68 -6.78 -7.69 7.88
CA THR A 68 -6.37 -7.52 9.29
C THR A 68 -6.48 -6.08 9.80
N SER A 69 -6.97 -5.18 8.95
CA SER A 69 -6.87 -3.75 9.21
C SER A 69 -8.08 -3.23 10.00
N MET A 70 -7.80 -2.49 11.06
CA MET A 70 -8.77 -2.04 12.07
C MET A 70 -8.66 -0.53 12.31
N LEU A 71 -9.81 0.13 12.47
CA LEU A 71 -9.91 1.53 12.88
C LEU A 71 -9.97 1.60 14.41
N GLU A 72 -9.16 2.48 15.02
CA GLU A 72 -9.11 2.73 16.47
C GLU A 72 -8.79 1.53 17.38
N ALA A 73 -8.54 0.35 16.82
CA ALA A 73 -8.18 -0.87 17.53
C ALA A 73 -6.90 -1.51 16.95
N LYS A 74 -6.21 -2.32 17.76
CA LYS A 74 -5.04 -3.09 17.34
C LYS A 74 -5.45 -4.52 17.00
N PRO A 75 -5.14 -5.04 15.80
CA PRO A 75 -5.44 -6.42 15.46
C PRO A 75 -4.54 -7.37 16.27
N GLN A 76 -5.07 -8.56 16.57
CA GLN A 76 -4.28 -9.66 17.10
C GLN A 76 -3.57 -10.36 15.94
N CYS A 77 -2.31 -10.00 15.71
CA CYS A 77 -1.46 -10.69 14.74
C CYS A 77 -0.89 -11.93 15.44
N ALA A 78 -1.53 -13.08 15.28
CA ALA A 78 -0.89 -14.34 15.62
C ALA A 78 0.32 -14.51 14.70
N GLU A 79 1.43 -14.99 15.23
CA GLU A 79 2.67 -15.32 14.50
C GLU A 79 2.48 -16.54 13.57
N GLU A 80 1.25 -16.75 13.12
CA GLU A 80 0.84 -17.90 12.35
C GLU A 80 1.36 -17.76 10.92
N GLU A 81 2.22 -18.72 10.57
CA GLU A 81 2.39 -19.36 9.27
C GLU A 81 1.41 -18.87 8.20
N PRO A 82 1.85 -18.62 6.95
CA PRO A 82 1.02 -18.10 5.88
C PRO A 82 -0.20 -19.00 5.65
N LYS A 83 -1.31 -18.69 6.35
CA LYS A 83 -2.57 -19.40 6.16
C LYS A 83 -2.95 -19.21 4.70
N PRO A 84 -3.24 -20.29 3.94
CA PRO A 84 -3.61 -20.18 2.55
C PRO A 84 -4.77 -19.19 2.44
N LYS A 85 -4.54 -18.10 1.71
CA LYS A 85 -5.50 -17.02 1.51
C LYS A 85 -6.79 -17.66 1.03
N THR A 86 -7.78 -17.83 1.90
CA THR A 86 -9.14 -18.10 1.46
C THR A 86 -9.48 -16.90 0.59
N LYS A 87 -9.71 -17.11 -0.71
CA LYS A 87 -10.15 -16.06 -1.63
C LYS A 87 -11.44 -15.49 -1.04
N GLN A 88 -11.34 -14.45 -0.22
CA GLN A 88 -12.48 -13.68 0.21
C GLN A 88 -12.92 -12.88 -1.02
N ASN A 89 -13.67 -13.55 -1.88
CA ASN A 89 -14.36 -12.95 -3.00
C ASN A 89 -15.49 -12.11 -2.42
N ARG A 90 -15.17 -10.93 -1.88
CA ARG A 90 -16.18 -9.93 -1.48
C ARG A 90 -17.11 -9.60 -2.67
N CYS A 91 -16.66 -9.86 -3.90
CA CYS A 91 -17.48 -9.82 -5.10
C CYS A 91 -17.17 -10.99 -6.06
N SER A 92 -18.19 -11.44 -6.79
CA SER A 92 -18.05 -12.41 -7.88
C SER A 92 -17.06 -11.91 -8.94
N GLU A 93 -16.31 -12.83 -9.54
CA GLU A 93 -15.38 -12.55 -10.64
C GLU A 93 -16.04 -11.78 -11.79
N LYS A 94 -17.30 -12.10 -12.12
CA LYS A 94 -18.10 -11.37 -13.11
C LYS A 94 -18.29 -9.89 -12.73
N ARG A 95 -18.50 -9.60 -11.44
CA ARG A 95 -18.68 -8.23 -10.92
C ARG A 95 -17.35 -7.47 -10.92
N ARG A 96 -16.25 -8.13 -10.55
CA ARG A 96 -14.89 -7.57 -10.58
C ARG A 96 -14.46 -7.19 -11.99
N VAL A 97 -14.62 -8.09 -12.97
CA VAL A 97 -14.24 -7.85 -14.37
C VAL A 97 -15.02 -6.68 -14.98
N ARG A 98 -16.35 -6.61 -14.73
CA ARG A 98 -17.16 -5.48 -15.20
C ARG A 98 -16.70 -4.14 -14.63
N PHE A 99 -16.40 -4.09 -13.34
CA PHE A 99 -15.90 -2.88 -12.70
C PHE A 99 -14.57 -2.44 -13.32
N LEU A 100 -13.60 -3.34 -13.42
CA LEU A 100 -12.27 -3.04 -13.95
C LEU A 100 -12.34 -2.53 -15.40
N ARG A 101 -13.19 -3.12 -16.24
CA ARG A 101 -13.37 -2.66 -17.63
C ARG A 101 -13.89 -1.23 -17.69
N ARG A 102 -14.90 -0.89 -16.87
CA ARG A 102 -15.48 0.46 -16.81
C ARG A 102 -14.49 1.49 -16.27
N LEU A 103 -13.75 1.12 -15.23
CA LEU A 103 -12.73 1.98 -14.64
C LEU A 103 -11.64 2.30 -15.66
N LEU A 104 -11.09 1.29 -16.33
CA LEU A 104 -10.04 1.47 -17.33
C LEU A 104 -10.54 2.25 -18.55
N SER A 105 -11.79 2.03 -19.00
CA SER A 105 -12.35 2.83 -20.08
C SER A 105 -12.47 4.30 -19.69
N SER A 106 -12.93 4.59 -18.47
CA SER A 106 -13.06 5.95 -17.96
C SER A 106 -11.70 6.64 -17.84
N ILE A 107 -10.69 5.96 -17.29
CA ILE A 107 -9.34 6.53 -17.18
C ILE A 107 -8.74 6.75 -18.58
N LYS A 108 -8.94 5.82 -19.51
CA LYS A 108 -8.43 5.95 -20.89
C LYS A 108 -9.10 7.11 -21.64
N THR A 109 -10.40 7.31 -21.48
CA THR A 109 -11.11 8.42 -22.14
C THR A 109 -10.66 9.78 -21.60
N GLU A 110 -10.43 9.90 -20.29
CA GLU A 110 -9.90 11.14 -19.70
C GLU A 110 -8.47 11.44 -20.18
N MET A 111 -7.62 10.42 -20.31
CA MET A 111 -6.26 10.59 -20.86
C MET A 111 -6.25 10.94 -22.36
N ILE A 112 -7.30 10.60 -23.12
CA ILE A 112 -7.46 10.99 -24.52
C ILE A 112 -7.95 12.45 -24.63
N MET A 113 -8.72 12.96 -23.65
CA MET A 113 -9.14 14.37 -23.64
C MET A 113 -8.07 15.33 -23.10
N ALA A 114 -7.19 14.88 -22.20
CA ALA A 114 -6.04 15.66 -21.75
C ALA A 114 -4.87 15.69 -22.77
N GLY A 115 -4.96 14.87 -23.82
CA GLY A 115 -3.93 14.70 -24.85
C GLY A 115 -4.23 15.33 -26.21
N THR A 116 -5.31 16.11 -26.36
CA THR A 116 -5.53 16.88 -27.59
C THR A 116 -4.93 18.27 -27.46
N PRO A 117 -3.91 18.65 -28.25
CA PRO A 117 -3.58 20.05 -28.40
C PRO A 117 -4.79 20.75 -29.03
N THR A 118 -5.52 21.51 -28.21
CA THR A 118 -6.39 22.57 -28.70
C THR A 118 -5.48 23.61 -29.35
N SER A 119 -5.36 23.55 -30.66
CA SER A 119 -4.84 24.66 -31.45
C SER A 119 -5.60 24.75 -32.76
N ILE A 120 -6.53 25.69 -32.75
CA ILE A 120 -6.89 26.62 -33.84
C ILE A 120 -7.96 26.11 -34.82
N LEU A 121 -9.19 26.52 -34.56
CA LEU A 121 -10.07 27.03 -35.60
C LEU A 121 -9.70 28.50 -35.89
N ASP A 122 -9.84 28.86 -37.17
CA ASP A 122 -10.03 30.19 -37.75
C ASP A 122 -8.86 31.19 -37.83
N PHE A 123 -8.37 31.41 -39.05
CA PHE A 123 -8.43 32.72 -39.74
C PHE A 123 -8.42 32.46 -41.26
N GLY A 124 -9.20 33.28 -41.99
CA GLY A 124 -9.58 33.09 -43.41
C GLY A 124 -8.50 33.36 -44.44
#